data_AF-A0A8S9DN20-F1
#
_entry.id   AF-A0A8S9DN20-F1
#
_cell.length_a   1.000
_cell.length_b   1.000
_cell.length_c   1.000
_cell.angle_alpha   90.00
_cell.angle_beta   90.00
_cell.angle_gamma   90.00
#
_symmetry.space_group_name_H-M   'P 1'
#
loop_
_entity.id
_entity.type
_entity.pdbx_description
1 polymer ?
#
loop_
_entity_poly.entity_id
_entity_poly.type
_entity_poly.pdbx_seq_one_letter_code
_entity_poly.pdbx_strand_id
1 'polypeptide(L)'
;MDRSIQNQSLGVNLPGYQQAWEMVLGELRHEMSRALYETWVQPLRPIGYQNHIFTVGAYNTYGRAWVEERLSAQIARCLEGLYNETVTFKVIVQNGFYKGGESTSVLKTQPIKTEPEPQAKEPDALYNERSASAAQAATDDESEPPADPRSRKFMLQRAYGSERARLIQPERGMYLTNYLFANWLPLLGHSAFTVILAARSLCYWNPMTGELRNVVETEMGEIAEKAAVSVRTVKDVLNTELVQRYFLRYRVRRVMTSNGVRTAGISLQVRMDDPLTPLDQVTSGLMEEEEWYLPEFSGEKE
;
A
#
# COMPACT_ATOMS: atom_id res chain seq x y z
N MET A 1 9.65 -36.27 -17.27
CA MET A 1 8.22 -36.09 -17.57
C MET A 1 8.07 -34.67 -18.09
N ASP A 2 8.34 -34.46 -19.38
CA ASP A 2 8.17 -33.17 -20.04
C ASP A 2 7.02 -33.30 -21.03
N ARG A 3 5.96 -32.51 -20.81
CA ARG A 3 4.83 -32.41 -21.72
C ARG A 3 5.26 -31.56 -22.91
N SER A 4 5.53 -32.23 -24.01
CA SER A 4 5.72 -31.66 -25.35
C SER A 4 4.51 -30.82 -25.73
N ILE A 5 4.72 -29.51 -25.85
CA ILE A 5 3.77 -28.55 -26.43
C ILE A 5 3.64 -28.89 -27.91
N GLN A 6 2.52 -29.53 -28.29
CA GLN A 6 2.15 -29.74 -29.67
C GLN A 6 1.70 -28.42 -30.28
N ASN A 7 2.57 -27.84 -31.10
CA ASN A 7 2.18 -26.90 -32.16
C ASN A 7 1.45 -27.69 -33.26
N GLN A 8 0.21 -27.32 -33.58
CA GLN A 8 -0.48 -27.73 -34.81
C GLN A 8 -0.84 -26.52 -35.67
N SER A 9 -0.30 -26.59 -36.89
CA SER A 9 -0.45 -25.89 -38.18
C SER A 9 -1.56 -24.87 -38.46
N LEU A 10 -1.10 -23.83 -39.19
CA LEU A 10 -1.76 -22.67 -39.81
C LEU A 10 -2.91 -22.96 -40.80
N GLY A 11 -3.98 -22.16 -40.70
CA GLY A 11 -5.00 -21.94 -41.72
C GLY A 11 -5.91 -20.77 -41.30
N VAL A 12 -5.58 -19.55 -41.78
CA VAL A 12 -6.03 -18.25 -41.24
C VAL A 12 -5.52 -18.08 -39.80
N ASN A 13 -4.57 -17.17 -39.57
CA ASN A 13 -4.06 -16.90 -38.21
C ASN A 13 -5.17 -16.26 -37.38
N LEU A 14 -6.10 -17.08 -36.87
CA LEU A 14 -6.99 -16.68 -35.81
C LEU A 14 -6.09 -16.30 -34.63
N PRO A 15 -6.11 -15.04 -34.18
CA PRO A 15 -5.21 -14.59 -33.15
C PRO A 15 -5.41 -15.45 -31.91
N GLY A 16 -4.29 -15.87 -31.30
CA GLY A 16 -4.33 -16.52 -29.99
C GLY A 16 -5.12 -15.63 -29.02
N TYR A 17 -5.79 -16.22 -28.03
CA TYR A 17 -6.69 -15.48 -27.13
C TYR A 17 -6.06 -14.24 -26.49
N GLN A 18 -4.73 -14.23 -26.27
CA GLN A 18 -3.99 -13.05 -25.81
C GLN A 18 -3.93 -11.94 -26.87
N GLN A 19 -3.58 -12.28 -28.11
CA GLN A 19 -3.53 -11.34 -29.24
C GLN A 19 -4.92 -10.79 -29.57
N ALA A 20 -5.95 -11.64 -29.53
CA ALA A 20 -7.33 -11.21 -29.73
C ALA A 20 -7.76 -10.22 -28.64
N TRP A 21 -7.36 -10.45 -27.40
CA TRP A 21 -7.63 -9.52 -26.30
C TRP A 21 -6.93 -8.17 -26.50
N GLU A 22 -5.68 -8.17 -26.94
CA GLU A 22 -4.95 -6.92 -27.26
C GLU A 22 -5.65 -6.09 -28.35
N MET A 23 -6.19 -6.75 -29.38
CA MET A 23 -6.97 -6.08 -30.43
C MET A 23 -8.27 -5.48 -29.87
N VAL A 24 -9.00 -6.22 -29.02
CA VAL A 24 -10.20 -5.73 -28.34
C VAL A 24 -9.88 -4.54 -27.43
N LEU A 25 -8.77 -4.59 -26.69
CA LEU A 25 -8.31 -3.47 -25.86
C LEU A 25 -8.01 -2.22 -26.69
N GLY A 26 -7.42 -2.40 -27.87
CA GLY A 26 -7.16 -1.32 -28.83
C GLY A 26 -8.44 -0.61 -29.27
N GLU A 27 -9.47 -1.38 -29.66
CA GLU A 27 -10.76 -0.84 -30.07
C GLU A 27 -11.46 -0.11 -28.92
N LEU A 28 -11.55 -0.76 -27.75
CA LEU A 28 -12.19 -0.18 -26.55
C LEU A 28 -11.52 1.13 -26.12
N ARG A 29 -10.20 1.28 -26.30
CA ARG A 29 -9.47 2.51 -25.95
C ARG A 29 -9.90 3.70 -26.81
N HIS A 30 -10.29 3.49 -28.06
CA HIS A 30 -10.73 4.57 -28.95
C HIS A 30 -12.19 4.97 -28.70
N GLU A 31 -13.02 4.04 -28.22
CA GLU A 31 -14.46 4.27 -28.03
C GLU A 31 -14.84 4.92 -26.69
N MET A 32 -13.95 4.98 -25.70
CA MET A 32 -14.26 5.53 -24.38
C MET A 32 -13.20 6.50 -23.84
N SER A 33 -13.59 7.32 -22.86
CA SER A 33 -12.65 8.23 -22.19
C SER A 33 -11.52 7.44 -21.50
N ARG A 34 -10.33 8.04 -21.47
CA ARG A 34 -9.14 7.47 -20.83
C ARG A 34 -9.39 7.00 -19.39
N ALA A 35 -10.12 7.78 -18.60
CA ALA A 35 -10.43 7.45 -17.21
C ALA A 35 -11.30 6.17 -17.07
N LEU A 36 -12.28 5.97 -17.96
CA LEU A 36 -13.12 4.77 -17.95
C LEU A 36 -12.32 3.53 -18.36
N TYR A 37 -11.48 3.67 -19.39
CA TYR A 37 -10.62 2.59 -19.89
C TYR A 37 -9.63 2.13 -18.80
N GLU A 38 -8.91 3.07 -18.19
CA GLU A 38 -7.90 2.78 -17.14
C GLU A 38 -8.56 2.12 -15.91
N THR A 39 -9.78 2.52 -15.54
CA THR A 39 -10.46 1.99 -14.35
C THR A 39 -11.06 0.61 -14.57
N TRP A 40 -11.74 0.38 -15.71
CA TRP A 40 -12.60 -0.79 -15.88
C TRP A 40 -12.08 -1.84 -16.88
N VAL A 41 -11.24 -1.42 -17.83
CA VAL A 41 -10.82 -2.27 -18.95
C VAL A 41 -9.36 -2.69 -18.82
N GLN A 42 -8.45 -1.76 -18.53
CA GLN A 42 -7.02 -2.05 -18.35
C GLN A 42 -6.70 -3.12 -17.27
N PRO A 43 -7.43 -3.20 -16.14
CA PRO A 43 -7.16 -4.21 -15.12
C PRO A 43 -7.60 -5.63 -15.51
N LEU A 44 -8.36 -5.79 -16.59
CA LEU A 44 -8.86 -7.10 -17.04
C LEU A 44 -7.71 -7.94 -17.63
N ARG A 45 -7.77 -9.26 -17.36
CA ARG A 45 -6.76 -10.21 -17.86
C ARG A 45 -7.42 -11.35 -18.63
N PRO A 46 -6.95 -11.69 -19.84
CA PRO A 46 -7.50 -12.82 -20.60
C PRO A 46 -7.05 -14.12 -19.95
N ILE A 47 -7.99 -15.02 -19.67
CA ILE A 47 -7.73 -16.30 -18.99
C ILE A 47 -7.61 -17.41 -20.03
N GLY A 48 -8.47 -17.39 -21.05
CA GLY A 48 -8.45 -18.36 -22.12
C GLY A 48 -9.70 -18.33 -22.99
N TYR A 49 -9.62 -19.03 -24.10
CA TYR A 49 -10.71 -19.26 -25.04
C TYR A 49 -10.85 -20.76 -25.28
N GLN A 50 -11.98 -21.36 -24.88
CA GLN A 50 -12.27 -22.77 -25.05
C GLN A 50 -13.77 -22.95 -25.30
N ASN A 51 -14.15 -23.85 -26.22
CA ASN A 51 -15.55 -24.17 -26.55
C ASN A 51 -16.41 -22.92 -26.88
N HIS A 52 -15.87 -21.99 -27.67
CA HIS A 52 -16.51 -20.70 -28.01
C HIS A 52 -16.82 -19.78 -26.80
N ILE A 53 -16.21 -20.04 -25.63
CA ILE A 53 -16.33 -19.20 -24.45
C ILE A 53 -15.01 -18.46 -24.23
N PHE A 54 -15.05 -17.15 -24.35
CA PHE A 54 -13.92 -16.27 -24.05
C PHE A 54 -13.99 -15.80 -22.60
N THR A 55 -13.03 -16.22 -21.79
CA THR A 55 -13.03 -15.96 -20.34
C THR A 55 -12.02 -14.88 -19.98
N VAL A 56 -12.49 -13.85 -19.28
CA VAL A 56 -11.67 -12.74 -18.76
C VAL A 56 -11.79 -12.64 -17.24
N GLY A 57 -10.66 -12.38 -16.60
CA GLY A 57 -10.55 -12.14 -15.17
C GLY A 57 -10.77 -10.67 -14.85
N ALA A 58 -11.80 -10.37 -14.06
CA ALA A 58 -11.99 -9.10 -13.39
C ALA A 58 -11.38 -9.12 -11.99
N TYR A 59 -10.90 -7.95 -11.57
CA TYR A 59 -10.21 -7.76 -10.29
C TYR A 59 -11.15 -7.81 -9.07
N ASN A 60 -12.39 -7.35 -9.22
CA ASN A 60 -13.40 -7.41 -8.16
C ASN A 60 -14.79 -7.69 -8.76
N THR A 61 -15.76 -7.99 -7.89
CA THR A 61 -17.15 -8.29 -8.29
C THR A 61 -17.85 -7.12 -8.97
N TYR A 62 -17.43 -5.89 -8.67
CA TYR A 62 -17.99 -4.68 -9.26
C TYR A 62 -17.54 -4.45 -10.70
N GLY A 63 -16.25 -4.63 -10.97
CA GLY A 63 -15.70 -4.62 -12.32
C GLY A 63 -16.27 -5.75 -13.16
N ARG A 64 -16.47 -6.93 -12.56
CA ARG A 64 -17.21 -8.00 -13.23
C ARG A 64 -18.61 -7.54 -13.65
N ALA A 65 -19.41 -7.03 -12.71
CA ALA A 65 -20.78 -6.60 -13.00
C ALA A 65 -20.83 -5.47 -14.03
N TRP A 66 -19.95 -4.47 -13.91
CA TRP A 66 -19.90 -3.34 -14.84
C TRP A 66 -19.55 -3.77 -16.27
N VAL A 67 -18.54 -4.64 -16.43
CA VAL A 67 -18.13 -5.17 -17.73
C VAL A 67 -19.22 -6.07 -18.31
N GLU A 68 -19.85 -6.90 -17.48
CA GLU A 68 -20.94 -7.80 -17.86
C GLU A 68 -22.20 -7.03 -18.31
N GLU A 69 -22.52 -5.91 -17.66
CA GLU A 69 -23.69 -5.08 -17.98
C GLU A 69 -23.46 -4.17 -19.19
N ARG A 70 -22.28 -3.57 -19.33
CA ARG A 70 -22.04 -2.50 -20.31
C ARG A 70 -21.19 -2.89 -21.51
N LEU A 71 -20.20 -3.75 -21.32
CA LEU A 71 -19.21 -4.06 -22.36
C LEU A 71 -19.36 -5.47 -22.94
N SER A 72 -20.12 -6.36 -22.32
CA SER A 72 -20.29 -7.75 -22.76
C SER A 72 -20.72 -7.87 -24.23
N ALA A 73 -21.77 -7.14 -24.61
CA ALA A 73 -22.30 -7.14 -25.97
C ALA A 73 -21.35 -6.51 -27.00
N GLN A 74 -20.51 -5.58 -26.57
CA GLN A 74 -19.52 -4.95 -27.45
C GLN A 74 -18.31 -5.88 -27.63
N ILE A 75 -17.76 -6.40 -26.54
CA ILE A 75 -16.62 -7.32 -26.55
C ILE A 75 -16.99 -8.60 -27.32
N ALA A 76 -18.20 -9.14 -27.11
CA ALA A 76 -18.69 -10.29 -27.86
C ALA A 76 -18.68 -10.00 -29.37
N ARG A 77 -19.25 -8.87 -29.82
CA ARG A 77 -19.24 -8.49 -31.24
C ARG A 77 -17.83 -8.33 -31.83
N CYS A 78 -16.90 -7.73 -31.08
CA CYS A 78 -15.51 -7.61 -31.51
C CYS A 78 -14.85 -8.99 -31.64
N LEU A 79 -15.06 -9.89 -30.67
CA LEU A 79 -14.52 -11.25 -30.70
C LEU A 79 -15.18 -12.11 -31.80
N GLU A 80 -16.47 -11.93 -32.05
CA GLU A 80 -17.18 -12.60 -33.15
C GLU A 80 -16.62 -12.18 -34.51
N GLY A 81 -16.30 -10.88 -34.69
CA GLY A 81 -15.64 -10.38 -35.89
C GLY A 81 -14.20 -10.90 -36.06
N LEU A 82 -13.49 -11.17 -34.96
CA LEU A 82 -12.12 -11.71 -34.99
C LEU A 82 -12.08 -13.22 -35.21
N TYR A 83 -13.02 -13.96 -34.62
CA TYR A 83 -13.09 -15.42 -34.69
C TYR A 83 -14.01 -15.94 -35.80
N ASN A 84 -14.79 -15.07 -36.44
CA ASN A 84 -15.81 -15.41 -37.44
C ASN A 84 -16.83 -16.46 -36.95
N GLU A 85 -17.03 -16.54 -35.63
CA GLU A 85 -17.87 -17.51 -34.92
C GLU A 85 -18.61 -16.80 -33.79
N THR A 86 -19.74 -17.35 -33.34
CA THR A 86 -20.48 -16.82 -32.18
C THR A 86 -19.70 -17.07 -30.88
N VAL A 87 -19.20 -16.02 -30.25
CA VAL A 87 -18.37 -16.11 -29.03
C VAL A 87 -19.17 -15.68 -27.82
N THR A 88 -19.30 -16.56 -26.83
CA THR A 88 -19.88 -16.21 -25.53
C THR A 88 -18.80 -15.60 -24.64
N PHE A 89 -18.98 -14.34 -24.25
CA PHE A 89 -18.08 -13.65 -23.35
C PHE A 89 -18.44 -13.90 -21.89
N LYS A 90 -17.47 -14.34 -21.07
CA LYS A 90 -17.66 -14.63 -19.66
C LYS A 90 -16.62 -13.91 -18.80
N VAL A 91 -17.09 -13.22 -17.76
CA VAL A 91 -16.22 -12.56 -16.79
C VAL A 91 -16.24 -13.33 -15.47
N ILE A 92 -15.06 -13.69 -14.97
CA ILE A 92 -14.89 -14.32 -13.65
C ILE A 92 -14.04 -13.42 -12.75
N VAL A 93 -14.22 -13.54 -11.43
CA VAL A 93 -13.37 -12.82 -10.48
C VAL A 93 -12.14 -13.67 -10.19
N GLN A 94 -10.94 -13.14 -10.44
CA GLN A 94 -9.68 -13.79 -10.08
C GLN A 94 -8.94 -12.93 -9.05
N ASN A 95 -8.94 -13.38 -7.79
CA ASN A 95 -8.19 -12.74 -6.70
C ASN A 95 -6.68 -13.08 -6.70
N GLY A 96 -6.16 -13.63 -7.80
CA GLY A 96 -4.85 -14.30 -7.85
C GLY A 96 -3.63 -13.43 -8.17
N PHE A 97 -3.79 -12.12 -8.42
CA PHE A 97 -2.67 -11.25 -8.83
C PHE A 97 -2.73 -9.87 -8.17
N TYR A 98 -2.45 -9.80 -6.86
CA TYR A 98 -1.97 -8.56 -6.25
C TYR A 98 -0.46 -8.42 -6.52
N LYS A 99 -0.12 -7.84 -7.68
CA LYS A 99 1.10 -7.06 -7.85
C LYS A 99 0.76 -5.78 -8.63
N GLY A 100 0.85 -4.66 -7.91
CA GLY A 100 0.94 -3.30 -8.46
C GLY A 100 -0.39 -2.57 -8.67
N GLY A 101 -0.66 -1.58 -7.82
CA GLY A 101 -1.57 -0.47 -8.13
C GLY A 101 -2.94 -0.49 -7.44
N GLU A 102 -3.01 0.23 -6.33
CA GLU A 102 -4.18 0.99 -5.83
C GLU A 102 -5.59 0.34 -5.87
N SER A 103 -6.00 -0.16 -4.70
CA SER A 103 -7.38 -0.57 -4.44
C SER A 103 -8.23 0.61 -3.95
N THR A 104 -8.84 1.39 -4.87
CA THR A 104 -10.02 2.19 -4.50
C THR A 104 -11.26 1.31 -4.52
N SER A 105 -11.66 0.84 -3.33
CA SER A 105 -13.02 0.33 -3.08
C SER A 105 -13.99 1.51 -3.08
N VAL A 106 -14.69 1.72 -4.19
CA VAL A 106 -15.95 2.45 -4.22
C VAL A 106 -17.03 1.40 -4.33
N LEU A 107 -17.94 1.35 -3.36
CA LEU A 107 -19.38 1.27 -3.61
C LEU A 107 -20.19 1.32 -2.32
N LYS A 108 -20.97 2.39 -2.20
CA LYS A 108 -22.44 2.31 -2.24
C LYS A 108 -23.00 3.72 -2.35
N THR A 109 -23.84 3.97 -3.35
CA THR A 109 -25.21 4.49 -3.16
C THR A 109 -25.99 4.22 -4.47
N GLN A 110 -27.14 3.56 -4.35
CA GLN A 110 -28.14 3.38 -5.42
C GLN A 110 -29.04 4.63 -5.52
N PRO A 111 -29.65 4.90 -6.69
CA PRO A 111 -30.44 6.10 -6.92
C PRO A 111 -31.84 6.00 -6.28
N ILE A 112 -32.27 7.08 -5.61
CA ILE A 112 -33.66 7.30 -5.18
C ILE A 112 -34.32 8.26 -6.17
N LYS A 113 -35.57 7.93 -6.54
CA LYS A 113 -36.48 8.63 -7.47
C LYS A 113 -36.84 10.06 -7.03
N THR A 114 -37.08 10.92 -8.01
CA THR A 114 -37.80 12.22 -8.02
C THR A 114 -39.12 12.18 -7.21
N GLU A 115 -39.59 13.22 -6.49
CA GLU A 115 -40.00 14.60 -6.86
C GLU A 115 -40.32 15.44 -5.56
N PRO A 116 -40.83 16.70 -5.57
CA PRO A 116 -40.12 17.99 -5.44
C PRO A 116 -40.35 18.81 -4.13
N GLU A 117 -39.43 19.77 -3.86
CA GLU A 117 -39.48 21.11 -3.18
C GLU A 117 -40.35 21.39 -1.90
N PRO A 118 -40.06 22.43 -1.04
CA PRO A 118 -39.63 23.81 -1.41
C PRO A 118 -38.63 24.60 -0.53
N GLN A 119 -37.90 25.49 -1.22
CA GLN A 119 -37.55 26.91 -0.91
C GLN A 119 -36.83 27.32 0.40
N ALA A 120 -35.69 28.02 0.28
CA ALA A 120 -35.66 29.50 0.29
C ALA A 120 -34.24 30.13 0.22
N LYS A 121 -34.02 30.89 -0.87
CA LYS A 121 -33.42 32.24 -0.99
C LYS A 121 -31.93 32.50 -0.74
N GLU A 122 -31.25 32.83 -1.83
CA GLU A 122 -30.10 33.75 -1.91
C GLU A 122 -30.51 35.21 -1.60
N PRO A 123 -29.54 36.14 -1.47
CA PRO A 123 -29.24 36.96 -2.66
C PRO A 123 -27.74 37.27 -2.89
N ASP A 124 -27.37 37.18 -4.18
CA ASP A 124 -26.59 38.10 -5.02
C ASP A 124 -25.57 39.10 -4.42
N ALA A 125 -24.35 39.10 -4.99
CA ALA A 125 -23.84 40.25 -5.75
C ALA A 125 -22.52 39.95 -6.52
N LEU A 126 -22.65 39.95 -7.86
CA LEU A 126 -21.83 40.65 -8.87
C LEU A 126 -20.35 40.25 -9.14
N TYR A 127 -20.20 39.44 -10.21
CA TYR A 127 -19.44 39.69 -11.44
C TYR A 127 -18.19 40.61 -11.42
N ASN A 128 -17.06 40.09 -11.92
CA ASN A 128 -16.54 40.62 -13.19
C ASN A 128 -15.67 39.62 -13.95
N GLU A 129 -15.99 39.49 -15.24
CA GLU A 129 -15.23 38.76 -16.26
C GLU A 129 -13.95 39.53 -16.62
N ARG A 130 -12.89 38.80 -16.98
CA ARG A 130 -11.95 39.23 -18.02
C ARG A 130 -11.32 38.04 -18.70
N SER A 131 -11.74 37.89 -19.94
CA SER A 131 -11.16 37.10 -21.02
C SER A 131 -9.75 37.57 -21.37
N ALA A 132 -8.86 36.62 -21.68
CA ALA A 132 -7.78 36.80 -22.65
C ALA A 132 -7.35 35.42 -23.18
N SER A 133 -7.69 35.16 -24.44
CA SER A 133 -7.13 34.08 -25.26
C SER A 133 -5.80 34.51 -25.87
N ALA A 134 -4.84 33.57 -25.99
CA ALA A 134 -4.26 33.10 -27.27
C ALA A 134 -2.76 32.74 -27.19
N ALA A 135 -2.45 31.52 -27.67
CA ALA A 135 -1.28 31.06 -28.43
C ALA A 135 0.12 31.12 -27.77
N GLN A 136 1.10 30.23 -28.01
CA GLN A 136 1.28 28.96 -28.74
C GLN A 136 2.69 28.42 -28.36
N ALA A 137 2.83 27.08 -28.32
CA ALA A 137 4.02 26.23 -28.53
C ALA A 137 5.45 26.71 -28.17
N ALA A 138 6.17 25.96 -27.30
CA ALA A 138 7.16 24.93 -27.71
C ALA A 138 8.04 24.44 -26.53
N THR A 139 8.56 23.22 -26.72
CA THR A 139 9.73 22.52 -26.13
C THR A 139 9.62 21.77 -24.81
N ASP A 140 9.98 20.49 -24.91
CA ASP A 140 10.21 19.46 -23.90
C ASP A 140 11.18 19.90 -22.80
N ASP A 141 10.83 19.61 -21.55
CA ASP A 141 11.80 19.21 -20.53
C ASP A 141 11.12 18.31 -19.49
N GLU A 142 11.77 17.20 -19.17
CA GLU A 142 11.36 16.26 -18.13
C GLU A 142 11.46 16.94 -16.76
N SER A 143 10.33 17.28 -16.16
CA SER A 143 10.27 17.53 -14.71
C SER A 143 8.87 17.24 -14.19
N GLU A 144 8.81 16.39 -13.16
CA GLU A 144 7.59 16.07 -12.42
C GLU A 144 6.83 17.35 -12.05
N PRO A 145 5.49 17.41 -12.25
CA PRO A 145 4.76 18.61 -11.90
C PRO A 145 4.78 18.78 -10.37
N PRO A 146 4.97 20.01 -9.86
CA PRO A 146 4.97 20.25 -8.43
C PRO A 146 3.59 19.86 -7.88
N ALA A 147 3.57 19.06 -6.81
CA ALA A 147 2.34 18.68 -6.13
C ALA A 147 1.62 19.94 -5.65
N ASP A 148 0.68 20.43 -6.46
CA ASP A 148 -0.13 21.61 -6.16
C ASP A 148 -0.73 21.43 -4.75
N PRO A 149 -0.51 22.36 -3.80
CA PRO A 149 -1.05 22.24 -2.45
C PRO A 149 -2.58 22.04 -2.45
N ARG A 150 -3.29 22.42 -3.51
CA ARG A 150 -4.71 22.11 -3.71
C ARG A 150 -4.96 20.64 -4.04
N SER A 151 -4.11 20.00 -4.86
CA SER A 151 -4.20 18.56 -5.16
C SER A 151 -3.89 17.72 -3.92
N ARG A 152 -2.87 18.12 -3.13
CA ARG A 152 -2.54 17.49 -1.85
C ARG A 152 -3.70 17.64 -0.88
N LYS A 153 -4.25 18.85 -0.71
CA LYS A 153 -5.40 19.11 0.18
C LYS A 153 -6.65 18.32 -0.24
N PHE A 154 -6.88 18.16 -1.55
CA PHE A 154 -8.00 17.36 -2.08
C PHE A 154 -7.79 15.86 -1.89
N MET A 155 -6.58 15.34 -2.12
CA MET A 155 -6.20 13.96 -1.84
C MET A 155 -6.27 13.65 -0.34
N LEU A 156 -5.80 14.57 0.50
CA LEU A 156 -5.92 14.50 1.95
C LEU A 156 -7.39 14.56 2.37
N GLN A 157 -8.24 15.42 1.78
CA GLN A 157 -9.69 15.41 2.08
C GLN A 157 -10.36 14.09 1.64
N ARG A 158 -9.93 13.46 0.55
CA ARG A 158 -10.47 12.17 0.12
C ARG A 158 -10.02 11.02 1.03
N ALA A 159 -8.78 11.07 1.53
CA ALA A 159 -8.23 10.08 2.45
C ALA A 159 -8.65 10.29 3.92
N TYR A 160 -8.81 11.55 4.37
CA TYR A 160 -9.02 11.98 5.76
C TYR A 160 -10.39 12.65 6.04
N GLY A 161 -11.19 12.97 5.01
CA GLY A 161 -12.42 13.75 5.14
C GLY A 161 -13.64 12.97 5.61
N SER A 162 -13.54 11.65 5.75
CA SER A 162 -14.57 10.84 6.41
C SER A 162 -14.29 10.74 7.91
N GLU A 163 -15.33 10.67 8.74
CA GLU A 163 -15.20 10.42 10.19
C GLU A 163 -14.35 9.17 10.47
N ARG A 164 -14.49 8.14 9.64
CA ARG A 164 -13.66 6.94 9.65
C ARG A 164 -12.17 7.26 9.58
N ALA A 165 -11.77 8.19 8.73
CA ALA A 165 -10.37 8.51 8.56
C ALA A 165 -9.81 9.40 9.68
N ARG A 166 -10.66 10.22 10.32
CA ARG A 166 -10.31 10.89 11.60
C ARG A 166 -9.99 9.88 12.71
N LEU A 167 -10.69 8.73 12.71
CA LEU A 167 -10.44 7.65 13.67
C LEU A 167 -9.19 6.84 13.32
N ILE A 168 -9.02 6.48 12.03
CA ILE A 168 -7.92 5.60 11.59
C ILE A 168 -6.59 6.34 11.53
N GLN A 169 -6.60 7.61 11.14
CA GLN A 169 -5.40 8.43 10.93
C GLN A 169 -4.37 7.70 10.04
N PRO A 170 -4.71 7.38 8.77
CA PRO A 170 -3.80 6.63 7.90
C PRO A 170 -2.44 7.31 7.64
N GLU A 171 -2.27 8.58 7.99
CA GLU A 171 -0.98 9.28 7.96
C GLU A 171 -0.05 8.83 9.09
N ARG A 172 -0.61 8.31 10.18
CA ARG A 172 0.13 7.81 11.34
C ARG A 172 0.45 6.33 11.18
N GLY A 173 1.03 5.98 10.03
CA GLY A 173 1.53 4.64 9.74
C GLY A 173 2.97 4.45 10.21
N MET A 174 3.33 3.21 10.54
CA MET A 174 4.72 2.79 10.69
C MET A 174 5.11 1.94 9.50
N TYR A 175 6.32 2.16 8.97
CA TYR A 175 6.86 1.34 7.90
C TYR A 175 7.42 0.03 8.48
N LEU A 176 7.08 -1.09 7.84
CA LEU A 176 7.57 -2.43 8.17
C LEU A 176 8.09 -3.07 6.90
N THR A 177 9.38 -3.42 6.85
CA THR A 177 9.89 -4.16 5.70
C THR A 177 9.38 -5.60 5.72
N ASN A 178 9.22 -6.17 4.52
CA ASN A 178 8.95 -7.60 4.39
C ASN A 178 10.12 -8.45 4.92
N TYR A 179 11.34 -7.91 4.95
CA TYR A 179 12.52 -8.59 5.48
C TYR A 179 12.41 -8.79 7.00
N LEU A 180 12.04 -7.75 7.75
CA LEU A 180 11.80 -7.86 9.19
C LEU A 180 10.66 -8.86 9.48
N PHE A 181 9.59 -8.81 8.70
CA PHE A 181 8.46 -9.72 8.91
C PHE A 181 8.80 -11.18 8.57
N ALA A 182 9.44 -11.44 7.43
CA ALA A 182 9.68 -12.81 6.97
C ALA A 182 10.88 -13.49 7.65
N ASN A 183 11.94 -12.74 7.93
CA ASN A 183 13.22 -13.30 8.37
C ASN A 183 13.47 -13.11 9.87
N TRP A 184 13.04 -11.99 10.44
CA TRP A 184 13.25 -11.70 11.86
C TRP A 184 12.14 -12.19 12.78
N LEU A 185 10.86 -12.09 12.38
CA LEU A 185 9.75 -12.57 13.22
C LEU A 185 9.91 -14.04 13.66
N PRO A 186 10.36 -15.01 12.81
CA PRO A 186 10.58 -16.38 13.26
C PRO A 186 11.69 -16.53 14.29
N LEU A 187 12.71 -15.66 14.25
CA LEU A 187 13.85 -15.69 15.18
C LEU A 187 13.53 -15.01 16.52
N LEU A 188 12.77 -13.92 16.47
CA LEU A 188 12.42 -13.10 17.63
C LEU A 188 11.20 -13.66 18.39
N GLY A 189 10.23 -14.21 17.65
CA GLY A 189 8.90 -14.50 18.15
C GLY A 189 8.02 -13.25 18.28
N HIS A 190 6.71 -13.47 18.42
CA HIS A 190 5.70 -12.40 18.40
C HIS A 190 5.88 -11.37 19.52
N SER A 191 6.21 -11.80 20.74
CA SER A 191 6.36 -10.89 21.88
C SER A 191 7.52 -9.92 21.69
N ALA A 192 8.68 -10.39 21.23
CA ALA A 192 9.81 -9.52 20.97
C ALA A 192 9.54 -8.60 19.78
N PHE A 193 8.92 -9.15 18.73
CA PHE A 193 8.53 -8.39 17.55
C PHE A 193 7.57 -7.22 17.89
N THR A 194 6.50 -7.45 18.65
CA THR A 194 5.56 -6.38 19.02
C THR A 194 6.19 -5.35 19.94
N VAL A 195 7.10 -5.75 20.84
CA VAL A 195 7.85 -4.81 21.69
C VAL A 195 8.79 -3.93 20.86
N ILE A 196 9.48 -4.48 19.85
CA ILE A 196 10.31 -3.69 18.92
C ILE A 196 9.46 -2.70 18.13
N LEU A 197 8.31 -3.14 17.63
CA LEU A 197 7.37 -2.27 16.92
C LEU A 197 6.80 -1.16 17.81
N ALA A 198 6.45 -1.49 19.06
CA ALA A 198 6.00 -0.51 20.03
C ALA A 198 7.08 0.53 20.33
N ALA A 199 8.34 0.10 20.51
CA ALA A 199 9.47 0.98 20.71
C ALA A 199 9.72 1.89 19.49
N ARG A 200 9.69 1.34 18.26
CA ARG A 200 9.83 2.12 17.02
C ARG A 200 8.72 3.15 16.84
N SER A 201 7.49 2.84 17.30
CA SER A 201 6.37 3.80 17.24
C SER A 201 6.55 5.03 18.14
N LEU A 202 7.45 4.97 19.11
CA LEU A 202 7.81 6.10 19.99
C LEU A 202 8.93 6.98 19.40
N CYS A 203 9.56 6.52 18.33
CA CYS A 203 10.69 7.16 17.69
C CYS A 203 10.29 7.79 16.36
N TYR A 204 11.18 8.62 15.82
CA TYR A 204 10.99 9.27 14.53
C TYR A 204 12.22 9.07 13.66
N TRP A 205 12.00 8.67 12.42
CA TRP A 205 13.04 8.60 11.42
C TRP A 205 12.48 9.09 10.08
N ASN A 206 13.15 10.08 9.50
CA ASN A 206 12.81 10.58 8.18
C ASN A 206 13.97 10.27 7.22
N PRO A 207 13.83 9.25 6.35
CA PRO A 207 14.92 8.79 5.47
C PRO A 207 15.31 9.82 4.40
N MET A 208 14.43 10.77 4.05
CA MET A 208 14.72 11.80 3.04
C MET A 208 15.56 12.95 3.60
N THR A 209 15.36 13.28 4.88
CA THR A 209 16.08 14.38 5.55
C THR A 209 17.23 13.89 6.43
N GLY A 210 17.26 12.60 6.76
CA GLY A 210 18.18 12.03 7.73
C GLY A 210 17.86 12.35 9.19
N GLU A 211 16.77 13.07 9.49
CA GLU A 211 16.38 13.34 10.87
C GLU A 211 16.06 12.03 11.60
N LEU A 212 16.77 11.80 12.70
CA LEU A 212 16.66 10.60 13.52
C LEU A 212 16.47 11.01 14.99
N ARG A 213 15.37 10.53 15.58
CA ARG A 213 15.11 10.60 17.01
C ARG A 213 14.76 9.20 17.49
N ASN A 214 15.80 8.49 17.90
CA ASN A 214 15.72 7.08 18.25
C ASN A 214 16.11 6.77 19.70
N VAL A 215 16.23 7.82 20.52
CA VAL A 215 16.33 7.70 21.97
C VAL A 215 15.05 8.26 22.56
N VAL A 216 14.38 7.47 23.40
CA VAL A 216 13.12 7.86 24.04
C VAL A 216 13.15 7.58 25.54
N GLU A 217 12.65 8.52 26.31
CA GLU A 217 12.38 8.34 27.74
C GLU A 217 10.94 7.83 27.92
N THR A 218 10.77 6.72 28.62
CA THR A 218 9.46 6.04 28.77
C THR A 218 9.44 5.17 30.01
N GLU A 219 8.29 4.57 30.32
CA GLU A 219 8.15 3.54 31.35
C GLU A 219 7.96 2.15 30.74
N MET A 220 8.39 1.12 31.46
CA MET A 220 8.16 -0.28 31.06
C MET A 220 6.67 -0.60 30.87
N GLY A 221 5.79 0.07 31.63
CA GLY A 221 4.34 -0.08 31.53
C GLY A 221 3.79 0.45 30.21
N GLU A 222 4.27 1.61 29.74
CA GLU A 222 3.84 2.23 28.49
C GLU A 222 4.22 1.36 27.27
N ILE A 223 5.44 0.79 27.28
CA ILE A 223 5.87 -0.15 26.24
C ILE A 223 4.99 -1.40 26.27
N ALA A 224 4.72 -1.94 27.46
CA ALA A 224 3.90 -3.13 27.63
C ALA A 224 2.47 -2.94 27.11
N GLU A 225 1.86 -1.79 27.41
CA GLU A 225 0.54 -1.40 26.92
C GLU A 225 0.53 -1.29 25.39
N LYS A 226 1.49 -0.56 24.81
CA LYS A 226 1.60 -0.40 23.35
C LYS A 226 1.85 -1.71 22.61
N ALA A 227 2.64 -2.61 23.20
CA ALA A 227 2.94 -3.92 22.63
C ALA A 227 1.86 -4.97 22.94
N ALA A 228 0.84 -4.63 23.74
CA ALA A 228 -0.20 -5.53 24.24
C ALA A 228 0.35 -6.79 24.93
N VAL A 229 1.39 -6.63 25.75
CA VAL A 229 2.03 -7.71 26.53
C VAL A 229 2.18 -7.33 28.00
N SER A 230 2.60 -8.28 28.84
CA SER A 230 2.88 -7.97 30.24
C SER A 230 4.21 -7.22 30.42
N VAL A 231 4.33 -6.43 31.50
CA VAL A 231 5.60 -5.78 31.88
C VAL A 231 6.72 -6.81 32.09
N ARG A 232 6.40 -8.02 32.56
CA ARG A 232 7.36 -9.11 32.70
C ARG A 232 7.91 -9.53 31.33
N THR A 233 7.02 -9.70 30.35
CA THR A 233 7.39 -10.02 28.97
C THR A 233 8.31 -8.95 28.37
N VAL A 234 8.03 -7.66 28.59
CA VAL A 234 8.92 -6.58 28.14
C VAL A 234 10.31 -6.72 28.76
N LYS A 235 10.41 -6.97 30.07
CA LYS A 235 11.69 -7.20 30.74
C LYS A 235 12.44 -8.41 30.17
N ASP A 236 11.75 -9.51 29.92
CA ASP A 236 12.35 -10.71 29.35
C ASP A 236 12.87 -10.46 27.92
N VAL A 237 12.07 -9.79 27.09
CA VAL A 237 12.44 -9.39 25.72
C VAL A 237 13.66 -8.47 25.71
N LEU A 238 13.68 -7.43 26.55
CA LEU A 238 14.80 -6.47 26.62
C LEU A 238 16.09 -7.10 27.16
N ASN A 239 16.02 -8.28 27.78
CA ASN A 239 17.18 -9.06 28.22
C ASN A 239 17.58 -10.16 27.22
N THR A 240 16.87 -10.30 26.10
CA THR A 240 17.20 -11.29 25.07
C THR A 240 18.36 -10.81 24.23
N GLU A 241 19.36 -11.67 24.01
CA GLU A 241 20.60 -11.32 23.29
C GLU A 241 20.34 -10.77 21.89
N LEU A 242 19.47 -11.40 21.11
CA LEU A 242 19.12 -10.92 19.76
C LEU A 242 18.53 -9.51 19.80
N VAL A 243 17.67 -9.22 20.77
CA VAL A 243 17.04 -7.90 20.90
C VAL A 243 18.08 -6.85 21.30
N GLN A 244 18.94 -7.16 22.27
CA GLN A 244 20.02 -6.27 22.71
C GLN A 244 21.05 -5.99 21.62
N ARG A 245 21.39 -7.03 20.85
CA ARG A 245 22.40 -6.94 19.81
C ARG A 245 21.90 -6.23 18.57
N TYR A 246 20.63 -6.35 18.21
CA TYR A 246 20.13 -5.88 16.91
C TYR A 246 19.07 -4.79 16.96
N PHE A 247 18.33 -4.60 18.06
CA PHE A 247 17.14 -3.74 18.02
C PHE A 247 17.02 -2.70 19.12
N LEU A 248 17.22 -3.10 20.39
CA LEU A 248 16.88 -2.26 21.54
C LEU A 248 17.95 -2.31 22.62
N ARG A 249 18.32 -1.14 23.15
CA ARG A 249 19.11 -1.03 24.38
C ARG A 249 18.41 -0.08 25.33
N TYR A 250 18.43 -0.39 26.62
CA TYR A 250 17.82 0.49 27.62
C TYR A 250 18.73 0.69 28.81
N ARG A 251 18.55 1.83 29.47
CA ARG A 251 19.13 2.14 30.78
C ARG A 251 18.05 2.58 31.74
N VAL A 252 18.22 2.20 33.01
CA VAL A 252 17.29 2.61 34.07
C VAL A 252 17.60 4.04 34.47
N ARG A 253 16.60 4.90 34.45
CA ARG A 253 16.75 6.27 34.94
C ARG A 253 16.44 6.32 36.42
N ARG A 254 17.32 6.95 37.19
CA ARG A 254 17.18 7.11 38.63
C ARG A 254 17.23 8.59 38.97
N VAL A 255 16.33 9.03 39.84
CA VAL A 255 16.26 10.42 40.30
C VAL A 255 16.37 10.42 41.83
N MET A 256 17.19 11.34 42.34
CA MET A 256 17.33 11.55 43.78
C MET A 256 16.09 12.30 44.29
N THR A 257 15.34 11.67 45.18
CA THR A 257 14.22 12.30 45.88
C THR A 257 14.61 12.56 47.33
N SER A 258 13.82 13.35 48.06
CA SER A 258 14.02 13.59 49.49
C SER A 258 14.10 12.29 50.33
N ASN A 259 13.53 11.20 49.82
CA ASN A 259 13.45 9.90 50.48
C ASN A 259 14.43 8.87 49.88
N GLY A 260 15.45 9.32 49.12
CA GLY A 260 16.45 8.48 48.48
C GLY A 260 16.28 8.34 46.96
N VAL A 261 17.08 7.44 46.38
CA VAL A 261 17.11 7.19 44.93
C VAL A 261 15.87 6.39 44.50
N ARG A 262 15.06 6.95 43.61
CA ARG A 262 13.89 6.28 43.02
C ARG A 262 14.07 6.09 41.52
N THR A 263 13.48 5.02 40.99
CA THR A 263 13.42 4.78 39.54
C THR A 263 12.41 5.75 38.91
N ALA A 264 12.83 6.47 37.87
CA ALA A 264 12.04 7.46 37.15
C ALA A 264 11.73 7.01 35.71
N GLY A 265 11.67 5.70 35.48
CA GLY A 265 11.48 5.08 34.17
C GLY A 265 12.77 4.59 33.54
N ILE A 266 12.78 4.50 32.21
CA ILE A 266 13.89 4.04 31.39
C ILE A 266 14.19 5.02 30.27
N SER A 267 15.43 5.05 29.83
CA SER A 267 15.81 5.60 28.53
C SER A 267 16.06 4.42 27.60
N LEU A 268 15.47 4.44 26.42
CA LEU A 268 15.51 3.37 25.43
C LEU A 268 16.11 3.92 24.13
N GLN A 269 17.17 3.28 23.64
CA GLN A 269 17.68 3.48 22.29
C GLN A 269 17.14 2.39 21.37
N VAL A 270 16.64 2.82 20.21
CA VAL A 270 15.90 2.00 19.24
C VAL A 270 16.61 2.01 17.90
N ARG A 271 16.79 0.84 17.30
CA ARG A 271 17.25 0.73 15.91
C ARG A 271 16.06 0.94 14.96
N MET A 272 16.14 1.96 14.12
CA MET A 272 15.05 2.36 13.22
C MET A 272 15.14 1.70 11.83
N ASP A 273 16.33 1.31 11.40
CA ASP A 273 16.59 0.47 10.24
C ASP A 273 16.46 -1.03 10.60
N ASP A 274 16.34 -1.88 9.58
CA ASP A 274 16.23 -3.32 9.74
C ASP A 274 17.59 -4.00 9.50
N PRO A 275 18.24 -4.56 10.55
CA PRO A 275 19.53 -5.23 10.40
C PRO A 275 19.41 -6.54 9.63
N LEU A 276 20.53 -7.06 9.12
CA LEU A 276 20.61 -8.40 8.56
C LEU A 276 20.51 -9.48 9.65
N THR A 277 19.78 -10.56 9.37
CA THR A 277 19.76 -11.72 10.28
C THR A 277 21.16 -12.34 10.41
N PRO A 278 21.47 -13.02 11.53
CA PRO A 278 22.78 -13.67 11.69
C PRO A 278 23.13 -14.64 10.54
N LEU A 279 22.13 -15.36 10.02
CA LEU A 279 22.31 -16.28 8.89
C LEU A 279 22.66 -15.52 7.60
N ASP A 280 21.97 -14.41 7.34
CA ASP A 280 22.22 -13.61 6.14
C ASP A 280 23.55 -12.86 6.20
N GLN A 281 24.00 -12.43 7.40
CA GLN A 281 25.34 -11.87 7.60
C GLN A 281 26.43 -12.88 7.22
N VAL A 282 26.30 -14.12 7.70
CA VAL A 282 27.27 -15.19 7.38
C VAL A 282 27.22 -15.56 5.90
N THR A 283 26.03 -15.63 5.30
CA THR A 283 25.86 -16.04 3.90
C THR A 283 26.33 -14.97 2.91
N SER A 284 26.08 -13.70 3.20
CA SER A 284 26.48 -12.57 2.35
C SER A 284 27.91 -12.10 2.61
N GLY A 285 28.48 -12.41 3.78
CA GLY A 285 29.75 -11.85 4.25
C GLY A 285 29.66 -10.40 4.71
N LEU A 286 28.45 -9.81 4.72
CA LEU A 286 28.19 -8.45 5.20
C LEU A 286 27.88 -8.51 6.70
N MET A 287 28.88 -8.22 7.53
CA MET A 287 28.70 -8.12 8.98
C MET A 287 28.06 -6.79 9.34
N GLU A 288 27.17 -6.82 10.33
CA GLU A 288 26.62 -5.61 10.95
C GLU A 288 27.68 -4.87 11.77
N GLU A 289 27.53 -3.55 11.89
CA GLU A 289 28.35 -2.75 12.80
C GLU A 289 28.16 -3.23 14.25
N GLU A 290 29.26 -3.50 14.96
CA GLU A 290 29.21 -4.05 16.32
C GLU A 290 28.53 -3.09 17.33
N GLU A 291 28.55 -1.79 17.05
CA GLU A 291 28.05 -0.73 17.94
C GLU A 291 27.12 0.25 17.19
N TRP A 292 25.90 -0.18 16.88
CA TRP A 292 24.85 0.69 16.33
C TRP A 292 24.23 1.63 17.39
N TYR A 293 24.61 1.50 18.66
CA TYR A 293 24.06 2.21 19.81
C TYR A 293 25.08 3.22 20.38
N LEU A 294 24.59 4.21 21.14
CA LEU A 294 25.45 5.21 21.78
C LEU A 294 26.19 4.57 22.97
N PRO A 295 27.42 5.02 23.30
CA PRO A 295 28.21 4.43 24.39
C PRO A 295 27.49 4.35 25.74
N GLU A 296 26.58 5.29 26.03
CA GLU A 296 25.78 5.28 27.26
C GLU A 296 24.78 4.11 27.38
N PHE A 297 24.59 3.33 26.30
CA PHE A 297 23.72 2.16 26.22
C PHE A 297 24.49 0.83 26.05
N SER A 298 25.83 0.87 26.08
CA SER A 298 26.71 -0.32 25.96
C SER A 298 26.46 -1.36 27.04
N GLY A 299 25.90 -0.94 28.18
CA GLY A 299 25.63 -1.83 29.29
C GLY A 299 26.89 -2.15 30.09
N GLU A 300 27.77 -1.15 30.29
CA GLU A 300 28.61 -1.15 31.49
C GLU A 300 27.68 -1.35 32.69
N LYS A 301 27.66 -2.59 33.17
CA LYS A 301 27.05 -2.94 34.45
C LYS A 301 27.91 -2.25 35.50
N GLU A 302 27.54 -1.04 35.89
CA GLU A 302 27.82 -0.58 37.26
C GLU A 302 27.14 -1.51 38.27
#